data_AF-A0AAD8T081-F1
#
_entry.id   AF-A0AAD8T081-F1
#
_cell.length_a   1.000
_cell.length_b   1.000
_cell.length_c   1.000
_cell.angle_alpha   90.00
_cell.angle_beta   90.00
_cell.angle_gamma   90.00
#
_symmetry.space_group_name_H-M   'P 1'
#
loop_
_entity.id
_entity.type
_entity.pdbx_description
1 polymer ?
#
loop_
_entity_poly.entity_id
_entity_poly.type
_entity_poly.pdbx_seq_one_letter_code
_entity_poly.pdbx_strand_id
1 'polypeptide(L)'
;MLVYEFMPNGTLRDHLSVISKRPLNFGQRLHIALGAAKGILYLHTEADPPIFHRDVKSTNILLDSKFVAKVADFGLSKLAPVPDVEGTLSAHISTIVRGTPGYLDPEYILTHKLTEKSDVYSFGVVLLELLTGMKPIQYGKNIVREVKSAYRSGDIAGILDSRMSSCPPECTTRFLLLALKCCQDETDARPYMAEIVSELDGIRSVLPEEDLFSVNSIITGSSVTLANSALDSQAATTRELFNSLQASSSGQAYSGVLSGTVSPR
;
A
#
# COMPACT_ATOMS: atom_id res chain seq x y z
N MET A 1 26.05 3.74 21.55
CA MET A 1 24.62 3.39 21.74
C MET A 1 23.80 4.57 21.23
N LEU A 2 22.83 4.31 20.36
CA LEU A 2 21.90 5.34 19.85
C LEU A 2 20.52 5.09 20.49
N VAL A 3 19.79 6.17 20.81
CA VAL A 3 18.48 6.10 21.47
C VAL A 3 17.46 6.82 20.59
N TYR A 4 16.33 6.19 20.35
CA TYR A 4 15.25 6.69 19.48
C TYR A 4 13.90 6.57 20.19
N GLU A 5 12.92 7.33 19.72
CA GLU A 5 11.53 7.06 20.05
C GLU A 5 11.09 5.66 19.60
N PHE A 6 10.22 5.04 20.38
CA PHE A 6 9.72 3.70 20.09
C PHE A 6 8.62 3.74 19.03
N MET A 7 8.70 2.87 18.03
CA MET A 7 7.72 2.73 16.94
C MET A 7 6.81 1.52 17.23
N PRO A 8 5.63 1.70 17.85
CA PRO A 8 4.84 0.60 18.39
C PRO A 8 4.24 -0.31 17.32
N ASN A 9 4.09 0.17 16.08
CA ASN A 9 3.59 -0.65 14.98
C ASN A 9 4.71 -1.34 14.19
N GLY A 10 5.97 -1.28 14.65
CA GLY A 10 7.07 -2.02 14.04
C GLY A 10 7.43 -1.52 12.64
N THR A 11 7.86 -2.44 11.78
CA THR A 11 8.30 -2.15 10.41
C THR A 11 7.17 -2.34 9.40
N LEU A 12 7.21 -1.65 8.26
CA LEU A 12 6.28 -1.89 7.16
C LEU A 12 6.31 -3.36 6.70
N ARG A 13 7.49 -4.01 6.71
CA ARG A 13 7.63 -5.43 6.32
C ARG A 13 6.79 -6.37 7.18
N ASP A 14 6.61 -6.06 8.46
CA ASP A 14 5.80 -6.86 9.39
C ASP A 14 4.33 -6.91 8.94
N HIS A 15 3.80 -5.80 8.43
CA HIS A 15 2.42 -5.68 7.98
C HIS A 15 2.16 -6.30 6.61
N LEU A 16 3.19 -6.38 5.76
CA LEU A 16 3.12 -7.04 4.45
C LEU A 16 3.30 -8.57 4.54
N SER A 17 3.78 -9.08 5.67
CA SER A 17 3.95 -10.52 5.90
C SER A 17 2.62 -11.29 5.82
N VAL A 18 2.65 -12.51 5.28
CA VAL A 18 1.45 -13.38 5.17
C VAL A 18 0.84 -13.70 6.54
N ILE A 19 1.68 -13.73 7.59
CA ILE A 19 1.24 -13.99 8.97
C ILE A 19 0.73 -12.73 9.70
N SER A 20 0.66 -11.57 9.02
CA SER A 20 0.13 -10.36 9.64
C SER A 20 -1.34 -10.55 10.03
N LYS A 21 -1.64 -10.33 11.30
CA LYS A 21 -3.01 -10.40 11.84
C LYS A 21 -3.89 -9.21 11.40
N ARG A 22 -3.26 -8.13 10.91
CA ARG A 22 -3.92 -6.90 10.47
C ARG A 22 -3.27 -6.46 9.16
N PRO A 23 -3.64 -7.07 8.03
CA PRO A 23 -3.13 -6.64 6.73
C PRO A 23 -3.58 -5.20 6.44
N LEU A 24 -2.71 -4.44 5.76
CA LEU A 24 -3.01 -3.09 5.34
C LEU A 24 -3.89 -3.11 4.09
N ASN A 25 -4.98 -2.34 4.11
CA ASN A 25 -5.76 -2.02 2.92
C ASN A 25 -4.99 -1.05 2.00
N PHE A 26 -5.50 -0.80 0.78
CA PHE A 26 -4.80 0.05 -0.18
C PHE A 26 -4.61 1.49 0.32
N GLY A 27 -5.64 2.11 0.90
CA GLY A 27 -5.55 3.48 1.43
C GLY A 27 -4.45 3.65 2.49
N GLN A 28 -4.31 2.68 3.41
CA GLN A 28 -3.24 2.65 4.39
C GLN A 28 -1.86 2.48 3.74
N ARG A 29 -1.75 1.60 2.74
CA ARG A 29 -0.49 1.39 2.00
C ARG A 29 -0.08 2.66 1.25
N LEU A 30 -1.03 3.36 0.64
CA LEU A 30 -0.80 4.65 -0.01
C LEU A 30 -0.38 5.73 1.00
N HIS A 31 -1.03 5.79 2.16
CA HIS A 31 -0.65 6.72 3.23
C HIS A 31 0.80 6.51 3.68
N ILE A 32 1.19 5.25 3.91
CA ILE A 32 2.55 4.87 4.30
C ILE A 32 3.55 5.18 3.19
N ALA A 33 3.22 4.86 1.94
CA ALA A 33 4.05 5.19 0.77
C ALA A 33 4.31 6.70 0.70
N LEU A 34 3.26 7.51 0.83
CA LEU A 34 3.36 8.96 0.77
C LEU A 34 4.22 9.51 1.92
N GLY A 35 4.04 9.02 3.15
CA GLY A 35 4.86 9.41 4.30
C GLY A 35 6.34 9.08 4.11
N ALA A 36 6.63 7.85 3.67
CA ALA A 36 8.00 7.43 3.38
C ALA A 36 8.62 8.25 2.22
N ALA A 37 7.86 8.50 1.16
CA ALA A 37 8.31 9.31 0.03
C ALA A 37 8.65 10.75 0.46
N LYS A 38 7.82 11.36 1.32
CA LYS A 38 8.11 12.69 1.90
C LYS A 38 9.36 12.69 2.77
N GLY A 39 9.58 11.64 3.54
CA GLY A 39 10.81 11.46 4.33
C GLY A 39 12.05 11.38 3.44
N ILE A 40 12.03 10.58 2.37
CA ILE A 40 13.16 10.46 1.44
C ILE A 40 13.36 11.77 0.65
N LEU A 41 12.27 12.42 0.21
CA LEU A 41 12.34 13.72 -0.44
C LEU A 41 13.07 14.75 0.45
N TYR A 42 12.71 14.81 1.73
CA TYR A 42 13.39 15.69 2.69
C TYR A 42 14.90 15.43 2.73
N LEU A 43 15.34 14.17 2.72
CA LEU A 43 16.77 13.84 2.68
C LEU A 43 17.44 14.36 1.41
N HIS A 44 16.76 14.30 0.27
CA HIS A 44 17.32 14.70 -1.02
C HIS A 44 17.33 16.23 -1.24
N THR A 45 16.40 16.98 -0.64
CA THR A 45 16.24 18.41 -0.96
C THR A 45 16.38 19.37 0.21
N GLU A 46 15.99 18.98 1.42
CA GLU A 46 15.91 19.89 2.57
C GLU A 46 17.00 19.65 3.61
N ALA A 47 17.56 18.44 3.67
CA ALA A 47 18.72 18.16 4.51
C ALA A 47 19.93 18.96 4.02
N ASP A 48 20.71 19.52 4.95
CA ASP A 48 21.91 20.30 4.64
C ASP A 48 23.16 19.68 5.30
N PRO A 49 24.08 19.10 4.51
CA PRO A 49 23.97 18.85 3.07
C PRO A 49 22.98 17.72 2.76
N PRO A 50 22.49 17.58 1.51
CA PRO A 50 21.58 16.52 1.13
C PRO A 50 22.15 15.12 1.42
N ILE A 51 21.28 14.14 1.64
CA ILE A 51 21.64 12.80 2.10
C ILE A 51 21.05 11.74 1.17
N PHE A 52 21.89 10.85 0.66
CA PHE A 52 21.47 9.62 0.01
C PHE A 52 21.39 8.50 1.05
N HIS A 53 20.22 7.89 1.20
CA HIS A 53 19.96 6.91 2.25
C HIS A 53 20.70 5.60 2.01
N ARG A 54 20.67 5.10 0.76
CA ARG A 54 21.38 3.91 0.24
C ARG A 54 20.90 2.55 0.77
N ASP A 55 19.89 2.52 1.63
CA ASP A 55 19.32 1.28 2.17
C ASP A 55 17.82 1.43 2.44
N VAL A 56 17.12 2.06 1.49
CA VAL A 56 15.66 2.15 1.51
C VAL A 56 15.06 0.75 1.30
N LYS A 57 14.28 0.29 2.27
CA LYS A 57 13.60 -1.02 2.25
C LYS A 57 12.44 -1.05 3.24
N SER A 58 11.52 -1.99 3.09
CA SER A 58 10.34 -2.10 3.95
C SER A 58 10.66 -2.37 5.43
N THR A 59 11.83 -2.93 5.77
CA THR A 59 12.28 -3.08 7.18
C THR A 59 12.82 -1.79 7.79
N ASN A 60 13.21 -0.83 6.95
CA ASN A 60 13.76 0.47 7.36
C ASN A 60 12.72 1.60 7.28
N ILE A 61 11.45 1.23 7.04
CA ILE A 61 10.30 2.13 7.15
C ILE A 61 9.54 1.67 8.39
N LEU A 62 9.65 2.46 9.46
CA LEU A 62 9.00 2.20 10.73
C LEU A 62 7.66 2.93 10.82
N LEU A 63 6.74 2.39 11.61
CA LEU A 63 5.40 2.92 11.76
C LEU A 63 5.14 3.32 13.21
N ASP A 64 4.78 4.58 13.41
CA ASP A 64 4.37 5.08 14.73
C ASP A 64 2.97 4.59 15.13
N SER A 65 2.47 5.03 16.30
CA SER A 65 1.13 4.65 16.79
C SER A 65 -0.04 4.97 15.84
N LYS A 66 0.14 5.94 14.95
CA LYS A 66 -0.85 6.42 13.96
C LYS A 66 -0.58 5.91 12.55
N PHE A 67 0.32 4.94 12.40
CA PHE A 67 0.78 4.42 11.11
C PHE A 67 1.45 5.48 10.22
N VAL A 68 1.99 6.55 10.82
CA VAL A 68 2.84 7.49 10.10
C VAL A 68 4.19 6.83 9.87
N ALA A 69 4.61 6.84 8.60
CA ALA A 69 5.88 6.26 8.17
C ALA A 69 7.07 7.13 8.59
N LYS A 70 8.11 6.50 9.14
CA LYS A 70 9.40 7.10 9.44
C LYS A 70 10.52 6.29 8.81
N VAL A 71 11.34 6.95 8.00
CA VAL A 71 12.52 6.35 7.39
C VAL A 71 13.62 6.25 8.45
N ALA A 72 14.25 5.08 8.56
CA ALA A 72 15.19 4.74 9.62
C ALA A 72 16.44 4.03 9.07
N ASP A 73 17.44 3.86 9.94
CA ASP A 73 18.72 3.20 9.66
C ASP A 73 19.58 3.89 8.59
N PHE A 74 20.22 4.97 9.03
CA PHE A 74 21.15 5.77 8.24
C PHE A 74 22.59 5.21 8.25
N GLY A 75 22.79 3.96 8.67
CA GLY A 75 24.13 3.37 8.85
C GLY A 75 24.94 3.24 7.55
N LEU A 76 24.27 3.25 6.39
CA LEU A 76 24.89 3.20 5.06
C LEU A 76 24.85 4.53 4.30
N SER A 77 24.17 5.53 4.86
CA SER A 77 23.89 6.79 4.18
C SER A 77 25.16 7.58 3.86
N LYS A 78 25.05 8.43 2.85
CA LYS A 78 26.13 9.28 2.36
C LYS A 78 25.60 10.69 2.14
N LEU A 79 26.41 11.68 2.50
CA LEU A 79 26.15 13.06 2.10
C LEU A 79 26.31 13.14 0.58
N ALA A 80 25.38 13.82 -0.08
CA ALA A 80 25.45 14.14 -1.48
C ALA A 80 26.74 14.92 -1.79
N PRO A 81 27.24 14.87 -3.04
CA PRO A 81 28.33 15.73 -3.45
C PRO A 81 27.99 17.20 -3.17
N VAL A 82 28.94 17.93 -2.60
CA VAL A 82 28.90 19.38 -2.50
C VAL A 82 29.85 19.96 -3.54
N PRO A 83 29.62 21.19 -4.03
CA PRO A 83 30.55 21.82 -4.97
C PRO A 83 31.97 21.83 -4.38
N ASP A 84 32.94 21.47 -5.20
CA ASP A 84 34.35 21.58 -4.81
C ASP A 84 34.81 23.05 -4.78
N VAL A 85 36.10 23.27 -4.48
CA VAL A 85 36.70 24.60 -4.38
C VAL A 85 36.63 25.36 -5.72
N GLU A 86 36.49 24.63 -6.84
CA GLU A 86 36.35 25.17 -8.20
C GLU A 86 34.89 25.38 -8.60
N GLY A 87 33.94 25.06 -7.71
CA GLY A 87 32.50 25.17 -7.95
C GLY A 87 31.91 24.02 -8.77
N THR A 88 32.66 22.96 -9.02
CA THR A 88 32.19 21.79 -9.78
C THR A 88 31.40 20.88 -8.86
N LEU A 89 30.12 20.63 -9.20
CA LEU A 89 29.26 19.69 -8.49
C LEU A 89 29.27 18.34 -9.21
N SER A 90 29.79 17.30 -8.55
CA SER A 90 29.67 15.94 -9.09
C SER A 90 28.22 15.49 -9.08
N ALA A 91 27.73 14.92 -10.19
CA ALA A 91 26.39 14.34 -10.27
C ALA A 91 26.23 13.02 -9.46
N HIS A 92 27.33 12.45 -8.96
CA HIS A 92 27.34 11.15 -8.27
C HIS A 92 28.44 11.04 -7.23
N ILE A 93 28.34 10.01 -6.39
CA ILE A 93 29.37 9.58 -5.44
C ILE A 93 29.96 8.26 -5.92
N SER A 94 31.24 8.26 -6.29
CA SER A 94 31.97 7.02 -6.58
C SER A 94 32.27 6.29 -5.27
N THR A 95 31.66 5.11 -5.06
CA THR A 95 31.80 4.37 -3.80
C THR A 95 31.61 2.87 -3.99
N ILE A 96 32.19 2.06 -3.10
CA ILE A 96 31.95 0.61 -3.05
C ILE A 96 30.45 0.32 -3.00
N VAL A 97 29.98 -0.75 -3.64
CA VAL A 97 28.54 -1.06 -3.61
C VAL A 97 28.15 -1.54 -2.20
N ARG A 98 27.15 -0.89 -1.60
CA ARG A 98 26.52 -1.31 -0.33
C ARG A 98 25.02 -1.09 -0.39
N GLY A 99 24.27 -1.94 0.31
CA GLY A 99 22.81 -1.92 0.39
C GLY A 99 22.27 -3.35 0.48
N THR A 100 20.95 -3.48 0.52
CA THR A 100 20.29 -4.78 0.68
C THR A 100 19.97 -5.44 -0.68
N PRO A 101 20.36 -6.71 -0.91
CA PRO A 101 19.99 -7.44 -2.12
C PRO A 101 18.48 -7.44 -2.37
N GLY A 102 18.09 -7.19 -3.62
CA GLY A 102 16.70 -7.06 -4.05
C GLY A 102 16.19 -5.62 -4.11
N TYR A 103 16.81 -4.69 -3.37
CA TYR A 103 16.52 -3.25 -3.41
C TYR A 103 17.59 -2.44 -4.13
N LEU A 104 18.79 -3.02 -4.30
CA LEU A 104 19.92 -2.35 -4.93
C LEU A 104 19.63 -1.94 -6.37
N ASP A 105 19.92 -0.67 -6.66
CA ASP A 105 19.93 -0.09 -7.99
C ASP A 105 20.91 -0.85 -8.91
N PRO A 106 20.46 -1.42 -10.04
CA PRO A 106 21.31 -2.17 -10.96
C PRO A 106 22.40 -1.31 -11.60
N GLU A 107 22.14 -0.04 -11.86
CA GLU A 107 23.13 0.87 -12.46
C GLU A 107 24.21 1.23 -11.43
N TYR A 108 23.82 1.47 -10.18
CA TYR A 108 24.78 1.66 -9.08
C TYR A 108 25.67 0.42 -8.88
N ILE A 109 25.09 -0.79 -8.94
CA ILE A 109 25.86 -2.04 -8.88
C ILE A 109 26.91 -2.09 -10.00
N LEU A 110 26.51 -1.72 -11.22
CA LEU A 110 27.36 -1.83 -12.41
C LEU A 110 28.45 -0.75 -12.45
N THR A 111 28.09 0.49 -12.12
CA THR A 111 28.93 1.67 -12.36
C THR A 111 29.70 2.13 -11.12
N HIS A 112 29.32 1.64 -9.93
CA HIS A 112 29.80 2.15 -8.63
C HIS A 112 29.48 3.63 -8.37
N LYS A 113 28.56 4.21 -9.15
CA LYS A 113 28.11 5.60 -9.02
C LYS A 113 26.80 5.65 -8.24
N LEU A 114 26.86 6.18 -7.03
CA LEU A 114 25.69 6.38 -6.18
C LEU A 114 25.07 7.75 -6.48
N THR A 115 23.77 7.79 -6.70
CA THR A 115 22.98 9.03 -6.91
C THR A 115 21.72 8.98 -6.05
N GLU A 116 20.98 10.09 -5.96
CA GLU A 116 19.64 10.11 -5.34
C GLU A 116 18.66 9.16 -6.05
N LYS A 117 18.87 8.90 -7.34
CA LYS A 117 18.06 7.97 -8.13
C LYS A 117 18.29 6.51 -7.75
N SER A 118 19.36 6.19 -7.02
CA SER A 118 19.54 4.88 -6.42
C SER A 118 18.53 4.64 -5.28
N ASP A 119 18.25 5.66 -4.46
CA ASP A 119 17.18 5.60 -3.45
C ASP A 119 15.80 5.50 -4.12
N VAL A 120 15.58 6.20 -5.24
CA VAL A 120 14.34 6.09 -6.03
C VAL A 120 14.10 4.66 -6.49
N TYR A 121 15.11 3.97 -7.00
CA TYR A 121 14.97 2.57 -7.41
C TYR A 121 14.57 1.69 -6.23
N SER A 122 15.28 1.81 -5.10
CA SER A 122 14.98 1.07 -3.88
C SER A 122 13.58 1.37 -3.35
N PHE A 123 13.13 2.62 -3.41
CA PHE A 123 11.77 2.99 -3.06
C PHE A 123 10.73 2.41 -4.03
N GLY A 124 11.03 2.36 -5.33
CA GLY A 124 10.21 1.66 -6.32
C GLY A 124 9.96 0.20 -5.95
N VAL A 125 10.99 -0.49 -5.47
CA VAL A 125 10.85 -1.87 -4.95
C VAL A 125 9.90 -1.93 -3.75
N VAL A 126 9.98 -0.96 -2.83
CA VAL A 126 9.03 -0.85 -1.69
C VAL A 126 7.60 -0.62 -2.19
N LEU A 127 7.38 0.21 -3.21
CA LEU A 127 6.06 0.39 -3.81
C LEU A 127 5.53 -0.92 -4.41
N LEU A 128 6.38 -1.72 -5.05
CA LEU A 128 5.99 -3.05 -5.53
C LEU A 128 5.66 -4.02 -4.38
N GLU A 129 6.40 -3.99 -3.28
CA GLU A 129 6.06 -4.77 -2.09
C GLU A 129 4.71 -4.34 -1.51
N LEU A 130 4.43 -3.04 -1.46
CA LEU A 130 3.14 -2.50 -1.02
C LEU A 130 2.00 -2.96 -1.93
N LEU A 131 2.21 -3.06 -3.25
CA LEU A 131 1.14 -3.48 -4.15
C LEU A 131 0.88 -4.99 -4.11
N THR A 132 1.94 -5.78 -3.98
CA THR A 132 1.89 -7.24 -4.19
C THR A 132 1.96 -8.06 -2.90
N GLY A 133 2.42 -7.47 -1.79
CA GLY A 133 2.72 -8.18 -0.55
C GLY A 133 3.93 -9.14 -0.64
N MET A 134 4.53 -9.30 -1.82
CA MET A 134 5.63 -10.23 -2.05
C MET A 134 6.93 -9.74 -1.40
N LYS A 135 7.92 -10.64 -1.29
CA LYS A 135 9.29 -10.24 -0.93
C LYS A 135 10.06 -9.79 -2.18
N PRO A 136 11.04 -8.89 -2.05
CA PRO A 136 11.82 -8.41 -3.20
C PRO A 136 12.55 -9.53 -3.93
N ILE A 137 13.02 -10.52 -3.15
CA ILE A 137 13.58 -11.77 -3.65
C ILE A 137 12.88 -12.92 -2.93
N GLN A 138 12.31 -13.85 -3.69
CA GLN A 138 11.66 -15.05 -3.17
C GLN A 138 11.86 -16.23 -4.13
N TYR A 139 12.41 -17.34 -3.64
CA TYR A 139 12.71 -18.54 -4.43
C TYR A 139 13.54 -18.24 -5.71
N GLY A 140 14.51 -17.32 -5.62
CA GLY A 140 15.35 -16.91 -6.75
C GLY A 140 14.69 -15.97 -7.75
N LYS A 141 13.40 -15.64 -7.56
CA LYS A 141 12.67 -14.66 -8.36
C LYS A 141 12.82 -13.27 -7.77
N ASN A 142 12.91 -12.26 -8.64
CA ASN A 142 12.97 -10.86 -8.26
C ASN A 142 11.63 -10.17 -8.55
N ILE A 143 11.11 -9.43 -7.58
CA ILE A 143 9.79 -8.78 -7.65
C ILE A 143 9.64 -7.87 -8.89
N VAL A 144 10.68 -7.10 -9.24
CA VAL A 144 10.64 -6.18 -10.38
C VAL A 144 10.44 -6.96 -11.67
N ARG A 145 11.12 -8.10 -11.82
CA ARG A 145 11.00 -8.96 -13.02
C ARG A 145 9.62 -9.60 -13.11
N GLU A 146 9.11 -10.16 -12.01
CA GLU A 146 7.79 -10.79 -11.97
C GLU A 146 6.69 -9.77 -12.31
N VAL A 147 6.74 -8.58 -11.71
CA VAL A 147 5.77 -7.52 -11.98
C VAL A 147 5.89 -6.98 -13.41
N LYS A 148 7.11 -6.75 -13.93
CA LYS A 148 7.31 -6.35 -15.34
C LYS A 148 6.74 -7.41 -16.30
N SER A 149 6.88 -8.70 -15.98
CA SER A 149 6.32 -9.79 -16.78
C SER A 149 4.79 -9.78 -16.77
N ALA A 150 4.18 -9.71 -15.58
CA ALA A 150 2.74 -9.65 -15.39
C ALA A 150 2.11 -8.42 -16.07
N TYR A 151 2.76 -7.26 -15.97
CA TYR A 151 2.32 -6.04 -16.64
C TYR A 151 2.31 -6.20 -18.17
N ARG A 152 3.35 -6.82 -18.75
CA ARG A 152 3.42 -7.09 -20.20
C ARG A 152 2.40 -8.11 -20.69
N SER A 153 2.05 -9.09 -19.85
CA SER A 153 1.02 -10.08 -20.18
C SER A 153 -0.41 -9.61 -19.87
N GLY A 154 -0.58 -8.44 -19.26
CA GLY A 154 -1.88 -7.91 -18.83
C GLY A 154 -2.45 -8.56 -17.57
N ASP A 155 -1.69 -9.42 -16.89
CA ASP A 155 -2.12 -10.11 -15.67
C ASP A 155 -1.80 -9.30 -14.40
N ILE A 156 -2.33 -8.07 -14.36
CA ILE A 156 -2.13 -7.19 -13.21
C ILE A 156 -2.85 -7.76 -11.98
N ALA A 157 -4.05 -8.30 -12.14
CA ALA A 157 -4.83 -8.85 -11.03
C ALA A 157 -4.11 -10.00 -10.32
N GLY A 158 -3.36 -10.85 -11.06
CA GLY A 158 -2.63 -11.99 -10.50
C GLY A 158 -1.47 -11.61 -9.57
N ILE A 159 -0.95 -10.38 -9.65
CA ILE A 159 0.13 -9.91 -8.78
C ILE A 159 -0.34 -9.05 -7.60
N LEU A 160 -1.59 -8.61 -7.58
CA LEU A 160 -2.10 -7.76 -6.50
C LEU A 160 -2.26 -8.58 -5.21
N ASP A 161 -1.92 -7.95 -4.09
CA ASP A 161 -2.19 -8.55 -2.78
C ASP A 161 -3.69 -8.62 -2.54
N SER A 162 -4.24 -9.84 -2.52
CA SER A 162 -5.67 -10.09 -2.30
C SER A 162 -6.19 -9.54 -0.96
N ARG A 163 -5.30 -9.28 0.00
CA ARG A 163 -5.63 -8.72 1.31
C ARG A 163 -5.88 -7.21 1.29
N MET A 164 -5.65 -6.52 0.17
CA MET A 164 -5.92 -5.07 0.07
C MET A 164 -7.42 -4.76 0.00
N SER A 165 -8.26 -5.73 -0.40
CA SER A 165 -9.74 -5.82 -0.45
C SER A 165 -10.58 -4.63 -0.97
N SER A 166 -10.02 -3.45 -1.20
CA SER A 166 -10.68 -2.26 -1.75
C SER A 166 -9.62 -1.39 -2.43
N CYS A 167 -9.49 -1.51 -3.75
CA CYS A 167 -8.60 -0.64 -4.52
C CYS A 167 -9.24 -0.30 -5.87
N PRO A 168 -9.55 0.99 -6.13
CA PRO A 168 -10.04 1.42 -7.42
C PRO A 168 -9.04 1.06 -8.53
N PRO A 169 -9.48 0.48 -9.67
CA PRO A 169 -8.57 0.08 -10.75
C PRO A 169 -7.67 1.23 -11.24
N GLU A 170 -8.21 2.44 -11.33
CA GLU A 170 -7.45 3.64 -11.73
C GLU A 170 -6.30 3.93 -10.75
N CYS A 171 -6.57 3.89 -9.44
CA CYS A 171 -5.57 4.10 -8.40
C CYS A 171 -4.50 3.00 -8.44
N THR A 172 -4.92 1.73 -8.61
CA THR A 172 -4.01 0.59 -8.78
C THR A 172 -3.07 0.80 -9.96
N THR A 173 -3.62 1.18 -11.12
CA THR A 173 -2.85 1.35 -12.35
C THR A 173 -1.85 2.48 -12.20
N ARG A 174 -2.27 3.64 -11.69
CA ARG A 174 -1.36 4.78 -11.46
C ARG A 174 -0.24 4.42 -10.49
N PHE A 175 -0.57 3.75 -9.39
CA PHE A 175 0.40 3.30 -8.39
C PHE A 175 1.41 2.30 -8.97
N LEU A 176 0.94 1.32 -9.75
CA LEU A 176 1.78 0.34 -10.43
C LEU A 176 2.72 1.00 -11.44
N LEU A 177 2.19 1.91 -12.28
CA LEU A 177 2.99 2.62 -13.27
C LEU A 177 4.06 3.48 -12.62
N LEU A 178 3.74 4.17 -11.52
CA LEU A 178 4.72 4.92 -10.74
C LEU A 178 5.83 4.00 -10.21
N ALA A 179 5.47 2.87 -9.60
CA ALA A 179 6.44 1.90 -9.08
C ALA A 179 7.36 1.35 -10.20
N LEU A 180 6.79 0.99 -11.34
CA LEU A 180 7.55 0.54 -12.52
C LEU A 180 8.46 1.62 -13.08
N LYS A 181 8.04 2.89 -13.08
CA LYS A 181 8.84 4.04 -13.51
C LYS A 181 10.03 4.27 -12.56
N CYS A 182 9.84 4.07 -11.25
CA CYS A 182 10.93 4.11 -10.28
C CYS A 182 11.96 2.98 -10.49
N CYS A 183 11.51 1.80 -10.94
CA CYS A 183 12.35 0.63 -11.21
C CYS A 183 12.85 0.54 -12.67
N GLN A 184 13.00 1.66 -13.37
CA GLN A 184 13.66 1.70 -14.67
C GLN A 184 15.15 1.40 -14.51
N ASP A 185 15.71 0.67 -15.48
CA ASP A 185 17.13 0.31 -15.43
C ASP A 185 17.99 1.56 -15.64
N GLU A 186 17.62 2.41 -16.60
CA GLU A 186 18.23 3.71 -16.86
C GLU A 186 17.92 4.72 -15.75
N THR A 187 18.95 5.32 -15.15
CA THR A 187 18.84 6.29 -14.04
C THR A 187 18.02 7.53 -14.40
N ASP A 188 18.22 8.08 -15.60
CA ASP A 188 17.55 9.32 -16.02
C ASP A 188 16.06 9.12 -16.33
N ALA A 189 15.64 7.89 -16.61
CA ALA A 189 14.24 7.55 -16.82
C ALA A 189 13.43 7.50 -15.50
N ARG A 190 14.11 7.42 -14.36
CA ARG A 190 13.49 7.39 -13.03
C ARG A 190 13.06 8.81 -12.62
N PRO A 191 11.87 8.98 -12.04
CA PRO A 191 11.43 10.29 -11.54
C PRO A 191 12.26 10.74 -10.33
N TYR A 192 12.23 12.02 -10.01
CA TYR A 192 12.69 12.53 -8.72
C TYR A 192 11.66 12.27 -7.61
N MET A 193 12.09 12.26 -6.35
CA MET A 193 11.20 12.05 -5.21
C MET A 193 10.05 13.07 -5.14
N ALA A 194 10.26 14.30 -5.62
CA ALA A 194 9.22 15.32 -5.68
C ALA A 194 8.07 14.93 -6.63
N GLU A 195 8.40 14.36 -7.79
CA GLU A 195 7.41 13.85 -8.75
C GLU A 195 6.67 12.64 -8.18
N ILE A 196 7.38 11.76 -7.45
CA ILE A 196 6.79 10.59 -6.77
C ILE A 196 5.79 11.05 -5.71
N VAL A 197 6.15 12.01 -4.86
CA VAL A 197 5.25 12.57 -3.84
C VAL A 197 4.02 13.19 -4.50
N SER A 198 4.20 13.97 -5.57
CA SER A 198 3.11 14.59 -6.32
C SER A 198 2.14 13.55 -6.88
N GLU A 199 2.66 12.48 -7.51
CA GLU A 199 1.81 11.42 -8.06
C GLU A 199 1.08 10.63 -6.97
N LEU A 200 1.73 10.31 -5.85
CA LEU A 200 1.09 9.65 -4.72
C LEU A 200 -0.01 10.52 -4.09
N ASP A 201 0.22 11.82 -3.97
CA ASP A 201 -0.80 12.78 -3.51
C ASP A 201 -1.98 12.87 -4.51
N GLY A 202 -1.68 12.85 -5.82
CA GLY A 202 -2.69 12.82 -6.87
C GLY A 202 -3.49 11.51 -6.95
N ILE A 203 -2.93 10.38 -6.53
CA ILE A 203 -3.68 9.12 -6.36
C ILE A 203 -4.58 9.24 -5.13
N ARG A 204 -4.05 9.79 -4.03
CA ARG A 204 -4.79 9.95 -2.77
C ARG A 204 -6.01 10.83 -2.92
N SER A 205 -5.96 11.87 -3.75
CA SER A 205 -7.09 12.78 -3.98
C SER A 205 -8.26 12.15 -4.76
N VAL A 206 -8.03 11.03 -5.46
CA VAL A 206 -9.05 10.33 -6.26
C VAL A 206 -9.62 9.12 -5.50
N LEU A 207 -9.05 8.77 -4.34
CA LEU A 207 -9.58 7.68 -3.52
C LEU A 207 -10.98 8.02 -2.97
N PRO A 208 -11.93 7.06 -3.00
CA PRO A 208 -13.23 7.23 -2.37
C PRO A 208 -13.11 7.56 -0.89
N GLU A 209 -14.03 8.38 -0.39
CA GLU A 209 -14.02 8.81 1.02
C GLU A 209 -14.03 7.64 2.00
N GLU A 210 -14.70 6.54 1.68
CA GLU A 210 -14.77 5.33 2.52
C GLU A 210 -13.38 4.73 2.81
N ASP A 211 -12.48 4.76 1.82
CA ASP A 211 -11.09 4.31 1.96
C ASP A 211 -10.24 5.33 2.73
N LEU A 212 -10.59 6.62 2.66
CA LEU A 212 -9.96 7.70 3.44
C LEU A 212 -10.39 7.68 4.91
N PHE A 213 -11.65 7.37 5.23
CA PHE A 213 -12.15 7.22 6.61
C PHE A 213 -11.42 6.12 7.37
N SER A 214 -11.07 5.02 6.68
CA SER A 214 -10.22 3.97 7.27
C SER A 214 -8.84 4.49 7.68
N VAL A 215 -8.25 5.39 6.89
CA VAL A 215 -6.98 6.06 7.22
C VAL A 215 -7.16 7.05 8.38
N ASN A 216 -8.23 7.85 8.36
CA ASN A 216 -8.51 8.85 9.40
C ASN A 216 -8.87 8.23 10.76
N SER A 217 -9.58 7.10 10.79
CA SER A 217 -9.87 6.34 12.02
C SER A 217 -8.58 5.91 12.74
N ILE A 218 -7.56 5.51 11.97
CA ILE A 218 -6.24 5.15 12.49
C ILE A 218 -5.47 6.38 12.98
N ILE A 219 -5.46 7.47 12.20
CA ILE A 219 -4.76 8.71 12.58
C ILE A 219 -5.36 9.34 13.84
N THR A 220 -6.68 9.25 14.00
CA THR A 220 -7.41 9.83 15.15
C THR A 220 -7.48 8.89 16.35
N GLY A 221 -7.05 7.63 16.24
CA GLY A 221 -7.18 6.63 17.30
C GLY A 221 -8.64 6.25 17.59
N SER A 222 -9.58 6.66 16.73
CA SER A 222 -10.99 6.36 16.89
C SER A 222 -11.23 4.94 16.36
N SER A 223 -11.11 3.93 17.23
CA SER A 223 -11.70 2.62 16.94
C SER A 223 -13.19 2.82 16.68
N VAL A 224 -13.60 2.81 15.42
CA VAL A 224 -15.01 2.60 15.09
C VAL A 224 -15.28 1.16 15.49
N THR A 225 -15.84 0.97 16.67
CA THR A 225 -16.56 -0.27 16.97
C THR A 225 -17.60 -0.40 15.87
N LEU A 226 -17.39 -1.34 14.95
CA LEU A 226 -18.44 -1.83 14.07
C LEU A 226 -19.52 -2.38 14.99
N ALA A 227 -20.46 -1.52 15.37
CA ALA A 227 -21.73 -1.92 15.90
C ALA A 227 -22.48 -2.60 14.75
N ASN A 228 -22.28 -3.90 14.60
CA ASN A 228 -23.25 -4.77 13.96
C ASN A 228 -24.52 -4.75 14.80
N SER A 229 -25.31 -3.68 14.67
CA SER A 229 -26.65 -3.57 15.23
C SER A 229 -27.50 -2.65 14.35
N ALA A 230 -27.53 -2.93 13.06
CA ALA A 230 -28.51 -2.33 12.14
C ALA A 230 -28.78 -3.28 10.95
N LEU A 231 -29.02 -4.57 11.23
CA LEU A 231 -29.59 -5.48 10.24
C LEU A 231 -30.71 -6.37 10.79
N ASP A 232 -31.28 -6.03 11.95
CA ASP A 232 -32.40 -6.78 12.55
C ASP A 232 -33.68 -5.94 12.73
N SER A 233 -33.70 -4.69 12.26
CA SER A 233 -34.85 -3.79 12.39
C SER A 233 -35.65 -3.58 11.10
N GLN A 234 -35.30 -4.26 10.00
CA GLN A 234 -36.10 -4.25 8.76
C GLN A 234 -36.78 -5.58 8.42
N ALA A 235 -36.62 -6.63 9.23
CA ALA A 235 -37.36 -7.89 9.09
C ALA A 235 -38.68 -7.93 9.89
N ALA A 236 -38.90 -6.98 10.80
CA ALA A 236 -40.12 -6.90 11.61
C ALA A 236 -41.27 -6.16 10.89
N THR A 237 -40.96 -5.14 10.10
CA THR A 237 -41.98 -4.25 9.50
C THR A 237 -42.69 -4.89 8.28
N THR A 238 -42.05 -5.85 7.61
CA THR A 238 -42.65 -6.58 6.47
C THR A 238 -43.55 -7.75 6.91
N ARG A 239 -43.48 -8.18 8.18
CA ARG A 239 -44.40 -9.19 8.73
C ARG A 239 -45.69 -8.60 9.31
N GLU A 240 -45.67 -7.35 9.77
CA GLU A 240 -46.88 -6.66 10.26
C GLU A 240 -47.77 -6.11 9.12
N LEU A 241 -47.20 -5.75 7.97
CA LEU A 241 -47.94 -5.34 6.78
C LEU A 241 -48.62 -6.52 6.05
N PHE A 242 -48.12 -7.75 6.18
CA PHE A 242 -48.74 -8.93 5.56
C PHE A 242 -49.89 -9.51 6.42
N ASN A 243 -49.81 -9.39 7.75
CA ASN A 243 -50.87 -9.86 8.66
C ASN A 243 -52.06 -8.90 8.77
N SER A 244 -51.90 -7.63 8.40
CA SER A 244 -53.00 -6.64 8.38
C SER A 244 -53.88 -6.73 7.13
N LEU A 245 -53.44 -7.42 6.06
CA LEU A 245 -54.22 -7.62 4.83
C LEU A 245 -55.03 -8.93 4.81
N GLN A 246 -54.87 -9.84 5.78
CA GLN A 246 -55.66 -11.08 5.89
C GLN A 246 -56.78 -11.03 6.96
N ALA A 247 -56.89 -9.94 7.73
CA ALA A 247 -57.91 -9.80 8.78
C ALA A 247 -59.24 -9.19 8.31
N SER A 248 -59.39 -8.87 7.02
CA SER A 248 -60.61 -8.26 6.46
C SER A 248 -61.21 -9.06 5.31
N SER A 249 -61.52 -10.34 5.52
CA SER A 249 -62.53 -11.05 4.74
C SER A 249 -62.98 -12.34 5.44
N SER A 250 -63.86 -12.21 6.43
CA SER A 250 -64.66 -13.33 6.95
C SER A 250 -66.15 -13.00 6.78
N GLY A 251 -66.83 -13.80 5.96
CA GLY A 251 -68.26 -13.67 5.68
C GLY A 251 -68.81 -14.84 4.85
N GLN A 252 -69.19 -15.92 5.56
CA GLN A 252 -70.25 -16.91 5.27
C GLN A 252 -70.15 -17.76 3.99
N ALA A 253 -69.87 -19.07 4.08
CA ALA A 253 -70.75 -20.21 4.45
C ALA A 253 -71.50 -20.83 3.24
N TYR A 254 -71.21 -22.10 2.91
CA TYR A 254 -72.13 -23.26 2.97
C TYR A 254 -71.62 -24.49 2.16
N SER A 255 -71.60 -25.64 2.86
CA SER A 255 -72.00 -27.01 2.47
C SER A 255 -71.50 -27.68 1.18
N GLY A 256 -70.97 -28.92 1.34
CA GLY A 256 -70.88 -29.89 0.24
C GLY A 256 -69.96 -31.07 0.53
N VAL A 257 -70.49 -32.09 1.22
CA VAL A 257 -69.88 -33.40 1.53
C VAL A 257 -69.63 -34.21 0.24
N LEU A 258 -68.49 -34.91 0.12
CA LEU A 258 -68.45 -36.36 -0.15
C LEU A 258 -67.04 -36.98 -0.09
N SER A 259 -67.05 -38.15 0.53
CA SER A 259 -65.99 -39.10 0.88
C SER A 259 -65.30 -39.76 -0.33
N GLY A 260 -64.03 -40.11 -0.18
CA GLY A 260 -63.29 -40.96 -1.13
C GLY A 260 -61.88 -41.31 -0.67
N THR A 261 -61.76 -42.38 0.11
CA THR A 261 -60.53 -43.10 0.47
C THR A 261 -59.79 -43.66 -0.76
N VAL A 262 -58.44 -43.69 -0.74
CA VAL A 262 -57.57 -44.91 -0.80
C VAL A 262 -56.07 -44.53 -0.92
N SER A 263 -55.28 -45.32 -0.20
CA SER A 263 -53.85 -45.34 0.14
C SER A 263 -52.83 -45.52 -1.02
N PRO A 264 -51.50 -45.47 -0.73
CA PRO A 264 -50.44 -45.10 -1.69
C PRO A 264 -49.70 -46.30 -2.31
N ARG A 265 -49.01 -46.02 -3.42
CA ARG A 265 -47.70 -46.58 -3.79
C ARG A 265 -46.96 -45.61 -4.70
#